data_AF-A0A377UVC0-F1
#
_entry.id   AF-A0A377UVC0-F1
#
_cell.length_a   1.000
_cell.length_b   1.000
_cell.length_c   1.000
_cell.angle_alpha   90.00
_cell.angle_beta   90.00
_cell.angle_gamma   90.00
#
_symmetry.space_group_name_H-M   'P 1'
#
loop_
_entity.id
_entity.type
_entity.pdbx_description
1 polymer ?
#
loop_
_entity_poly.entity_id
_entity_poly.type
_entity_poly.pdbx_seq_one_letter_code
_entity_poly.pdbx_strand_id
1 'polypeptide(L)'
;MVHVIQRTRWARGMTQIFRVDNPLFGRGLTFQQRLCYLSAMLYYQFALPRVVFVTAPLAYLLFNLNIIYSSASLIVSYALPHLFLAIYVGSRMNGRYRYSFWGEIYDIVLAFHLVLPTLVTMIFPKRGKFNVTDKGAA
;
A
#
# COMPACT_ATOMS: atom_id res chain seq x y z
N MET A 1 15.59 3.48 11.73
CA MET A 1 16.14 2.79 10.53
C MET A 1 15.80 1.29 10.50
N VAL A 2 16.03 0.52 11.57
CA VAL A 2 15.74 -0.93 11.64
C VAL A 2 14.31 -1.30 11.25
N HIS A 3 13.31 -0.55 11.73
CA HIS A 3 11.90 -0.81 11.42
C HIS A 3 11.56 -0.70 9.93
N VAL A 4 12.12 0.29 9.22
CA VAL A 4 11.90 0.49 7.79
C VAL A 4 12.52 -0.64 6.96
N ILE A 5 13.72 -1.11 7.35
CA ILE A 5 14.39 -2.21 6.65
C ILE A 5 13.59 -3.51 6.81
N GLN A 6 13.06 -3.78 8.01
CA GLN A 6 12.20 -4.95 8.23
C GLN A 6 10.92 -4.88 7.36
N ARG A 7 10.24 -3.73 7.33
CA ARG A 7 9.06 -3.53 6.48
C ARG A 7 9.36 -3.67 5.00
N THR A 8 10.54 -3.21 4.57
CA THR A 8 11.03 -3.37 3.19
C THR A 8 11.18 -4.85 2.82
N ARG A 9 11.68 -5.69 3.75
CA ARG A 9 11.75 -7.15 3.52
C ARG A 9 10.38 -7.79 3.39
N TRP A 10 9.43 -7.41 4.25
CA TRP A 10 8.07 -7.94 4.18
C TRP A 10 7.38 -7.54 2.88
N ALA A 11 7.49 -6.27 2.47
CA ALA A 11 6.95 -5.80 1.21
C ALA A 11 7.54 -6.55 0.01
N ARG A 12 8.85 -6.74 0.01
CA ARG A 12 9.55 -7.51 -1.03
C ARG A 12 9.10 -8.96 -1.06
N GLY A 13 9.08 -9.66 0.07
CA GLY A 13 8.67 -11.07 0.15
C GLY A 13 7.24 -11.27 -0.33
N MET A 14 6.31 -10.43 0.11
CA MET A 14 4.90 -10.49 -0.33
C MET A 14 4.74 -10.20 -1.83
N THR A 15 5.51 -9.26 -2.37
CA THR A 15 5.52 -8.97 -3.82
C THR A 15 6.11 -10.13 -4.62
N GLN A 16 7.13 -10.82 -4.09
CA GLN A 16 7.70 -12.01 -4.72
C GLN A 16 6.70 -13.17 -4.74
N ILE A 17 6.04 -13.46 -3.62
CA ILE A 17 4.97 -14.49 -3.56
C ILE A 17 3.88 -14.16 -4.58
N PHE A 18 3.48 -12.89 -4.67
CA PHE A 18 2.47 -12.46 -5.64
C PHE A 18 2.88 -12.68 -7.09
N ARG A 19 4.15 -12.42 -7.44
CA ARG A 19 4.63 -12.47 -8.83
C ARG A 19 5.18 -13.83 -9.28
N VAL A 20 5.79 -14.60 -8.37
CA VAL A 20 6.48 -15.85 -8.69
C VAL A 20 5.61 -17.06 -8.37
N ASP A 21 5.11 -17.13 -7.12
CA ASP A 21 4.37 -18.31 -6.65
C ASP A 21 2.88 -18.24 -6.95
N ASN A 22 2.33 -17.03 -6.92
CA ASN A 22 0.94 -16.68 -7.14
C ASN A 22 -0.09 -17.69 -6.57
N PRO A 23 -0.39 -17.62 -5.27
CA PRO A 23 -1.32 -18.55 -4.61
C PRO A 23 -2.76 -18.47 -5.13
N LEU A 24 -3.10 -17.51 -6.00
CA LEU A 24 -4.39 -17.48 -6.69
C LEU A 24 -4.55 -18.61 -7.71
N PHE A 25 -3.46 -19.13 -8.26
CA PHE A 25 -3.46 -20.21 -9.26
C PHE A 25 -2.86 -21.52 -8.74
N GLY A 26 -2.29 -21.52 -7.53
CA GLY A 26 -1.76 -22.73 -6.90
C GLY A 26 -2.84 -23.79 -6.65
N ARG A 27 -2.50 -25.08 -6.68
CA ARG A 27 -3.43 -26.18 -6.36
C ARG A 27 -3.56 -26.36 -4.84
N GLY A 28 -4.70 -26.89 -4.39
CA GLY A 28 -4.91 -27.25 -2.97
C GLY A 28 -5.39 -26.15 -2.02
N LEU A 29 -5.70 -24.95 -2.54
CA LEU A 29 -6.26 -23.84 -1.74
C LEU A 29 -7.75 -23.62 -2.04
N THR A 30 -8.55 -23.42 -0.98
CA THR A 30 -9.95 -23.01 -1.11
C THR A 30 -10.06 -21.56 -1.58
N PHE A 31 -11.21 -21.18 -2.12
CA PHE A 31 -11.44 -19.81 -2.58
C PHE A 31 -11.26 -18.77 -1.46
N GLN A 32 -11.74 -19.06 -0.25
CA GLN A 32 -11.59 -18.19 0.92
C GLN A 32 -10.11 -18.02 1.31
N GLN A 33 -9.31 -19.10 1.29
CA GLN A 33 -7.87 -19.02 1.57
C GLN A 33 -7.16 -18.17 0.52
N ARG A 34 -7.52 -18.31 -0.77
CA ARG A 34 -6.96 -17.47 -1.84
C ARG A 34 -7.24 -15.99 -1.60
N LEU A 35 -8.46 -15.64 -1.18
CA LEU A 35 -8.81 -14.26 -0.84
C LEU A 35 -8.01 -13.73 0.37
N CYS A 36 -7.78 -14.56 1.39
CA CYS A 36 -6.94 -14.19 2.52
C CYS A 36 -5.49 -13.90 2.10
N TYR A 37 -4.89 -14.79 1.28
CA TYR A 37 -3.56 -14.55 0.72
C TYR A 37 -3.53 -13.31 -0.16
N LEU A 38 -4.54 -13.12 -1.01
CA LEU A 38 -4.65 -11.96 -1.87
C LEU A 38 -4.68 -10.66 -1.07
N SER A 39 -5.53 -10.60 -0.04
CA SER A 39 -5.63 -9.45 0.86
C SER A 39 -4.29 -9.13 1.52
N ALA A 40 -3.59 -10.16 2.03
CA ALA A 40 -2.28 -10.00 2.65
C ALA A 40 -1.20 -9.51 1.67
N MET A 41 -1.19 -10.01 0.44
CA MET A 41 -0.24 -9.59 -0.59
C MET A 41 -0.52 -8.17 -1.10
N LEU A 42 -1.79 -7.84 -1.37
CA LEU A 42 -2.21 -6.52 -1.84
C LEU A 42 -1.98 -5.43 -0.80
N TYR A 43 -2.10 -5.76 0.50
CA TYR A 43 -1.79 -4.82 1.57
C TYR A 43 -0.40 -4.21 1.37
N TYR A 44 0.64 -5.01 1.06
CA TYR A 44 1.99 -4.49 0.85
C TYR A 44 2.22 -3.71 -0.45
N GLN A 45 1.23 -3.68 -1.35
CA GLN A 45 1.26 -2.83 -2.55
C GLN A 45 0.80 -1.40 -2.27
N PHE A 46 0.41 -1.06 -1.03
CA PHE A 46 -0.10 0.26 -0.65
C PHE A 46 0.82 1.43 -1.05
N ALA A 47 2.14 1.20 -1.09
CA ALA A 47 3.12 2.26 -1.35
C ALA A 47 2.97 2.87 -2.75
N LEU A 48 2.59 2.06 -3.75
CA LEU A 48 2.41 2.50 -5.14
C LEU A 48 1.25 3.52 -5.28
N PRO A 49 -0.02 3.19 -4.96
CA PRO A 49 -1.11 4.14 -5.10
C PRO A 49 -0.96 5.34 -4.17
N ARG A 50 -0.40 5.19 -2.95
CA ARG A 50 -0.22 6.32 -2.04
C ARG A 50 0.73 7.38 -2.60
N VAL A 51 1.86 6.98 -3.18
CA VAL A 51 2.77 7.94 -3.82
C VAL A 51 2.08 8.64 -4.99
N VAL A 52 1.36 7.89 -5.83
CA VAL A 52 0.58 8.48 -6.93
C VAL A 52 -0.43 9.51 -6.42
N PHE A 53 -1.23 9.18 -5.41
CA PHE A 53 -2.23 10.10 -4.84
C PHE A 53 -1.61 11.36 -4.22
N VAL A 54 -0.48 11.24 -3.52
CA VAL A 54 0.21 12.40 -2.93
C VAL A 54 0.81 13.28 -4.03
N THR A 55 1.27 12.70 -5.13
CA THR A 55 1.85 13.46 -6.26
C THR A 55 0.81 14.00 -7.24
N ALA A 56 -0.43 13.48 -7.25
CA ALA A 56 -1.44 13.88 -8.22
C ALA A 56 -1.76 15.39 -8.22
N PRO A 57 -1.90 16.09 -7.06
CA PRO A 57 -2.10 17.53 -7.04
C PRO A 57 -0.92 18.33 -7.62
N LEU A 58 0.31 17.82 -7.51
CA LEU A 58 1.50 18.49 -8.05
C LEU A 58 1.48 18.58 -9.57
N ALA A 59 0.88 17.58 -10.24
CA ALA A 59 0.75 17.60 -11.69
C ALA A 59 -0.09 18.79 -12.18
N TYR A 60 -1.16 19.11 -11.46
CA TYR A 60 -1.97 20.30 -11.73
C TYR A 60 -1.20 21.60 -11.37
N LEU A 61 -0.58 21.66 -10.19
CA LEU A 61 0.07 22.89 -9.73
C LEU A 61 1.31 23.28 -10.56
N LEU A 62 2.10 22.29 -11.02
CA LEU A 62 3.34 22.54 -11.75
C LEU A 62 3.15 22.62 -13.27
N PHE A 63 2.22 21.83 -13.82
CA PHE A 63 2.07 21.67 -15.26
C PHE A 63 0.68 22.10 -15.77
N ASN A 64 -0.21 22.56 -14.88
CA ASN A 64 -1.60 22.91 -15.19
C ASN A 64 -2.38 21.76 -15.88
N LEU A 65 -2.00 20.52 -15.58
CA LEU A 65 -2.64 19.32 -16.13
C LEU A 65 -3.92 19.01 -15.34
N ASN A 66 -5.07 19.25 -15.96
CA ASN A 66 -6.38 18.91 -15.40
C ASN A 66 -6.66 17.41 -15.56
N ILE A 67 -6.36 16.63 -14.52
CA ILE A 67 -6.59 15.17 -14.49
C ILE A 67 -8.08 14.83 -14.28
N ILE A 68 -8.83 15.69 -13.59
CA ILE A 68 -10.24 15.47 -13.24
C ILE A 68 -11.09 16.57 -13.88
N TYR A 69 -11.91 16.19 -14.86
CA TYR A 69 -12.87 17.10 -15.47
C TYR A 69 -14.20 17.04 -14.72
N SER A 70 -14.35 17.88 -13.68
CA SER A 70 -15.57 17.93 -12.87
C SER A 70 -15.70 19.28 -12.15
N SER A 71 -16.93 19.68 -11.83
CA SER A 71 -17.17 20.85 -10.99
C SER A 71 -16.82 20.56 -9.53
N ALA A 72 -16.40 21.60 -8.80
CA ALA A 72 -16.08 21.46 -7.37
C ALA A 72 -17.27 20.90 -6.56
N SER A 73 -18.50 21.31 -6.89
CA SER A 73 -19.71 20.83 -6.22
C SER A 73 -19.95 19.33 -6.43
N LEU A 74 -19.68 18.82 -7.64
CA LEU A 74 -19.83 17.41 -7.96
C LEU A 74 -18.73 16.58 -7.28
N ILE A 75 -17.48 17.06 -7.26
CA ILE A 75 -16.40 16.39 -6.51
C ILE A 75 -16.79 16.26 -5.04
N VAL A 76 -17.25 17.33 -4.41
CA VAL A 76 -17.62 17.34 -2.99
C VAL A 76 -18.81 16.42 -2.71
N SER A 77 -19.83 16.41 -3.58
CA SER A 77 -21.03 15.60 -3.38
C SER A 77 -20.75 14.09 -3.42
N TYR A 78 -19.77 13.64 -4.20
CA TYR A 78 -19.35 12.24 -4.23
C TYR A 78 -18.25 11.92 -3.19
N ALA A 79 -17.29 12.82 -2.99
CA ALA A 79 -16.15 12.57 -2.10
C ALA A 79 -16.54 12.55 -0.63
N LEU A 80 -17.37 13.48 -0.16
CA LEU A 80 -17.77 13.56 1.25
C LEU A 80 -18.46 12.29 1.77
N PRO A 81 -19.55 11.78 1.15
CA PRO A 81 -20.22 10.57 1.65
C PRO A 81 -19.29 9.36 1.57
N HIS A 82 -18.47 9.26 0.53
CA HIS A 82 -17.48 8.19 0.39
C HIS A 82 -16.44 8.21 1.53
N LEU A 83 -15.83 9.37 1.80
CA LEU A 83 -14.84 9.53 2.87
C LEU A 83 -15.45 9.25 4.24
N PHE A 84 -16.66 9.74 4.49
CA PHE A 84 -17.38 9.49 5.73
C PHE A 84 -17.62 7.99 5.95
N LEU A 85 -18.17 7.29 4.95
CA LEU A 85 -18.44 5.85 5.04
C LEU A 85 -17.16 5.05 5.24
N ALA A 86 -16.09 5.37 4.49
CA ALA A 86 -14.80 4.70 4.62
C ALA A 86 -14.21 4.82 6.04
N ILE A 87 -14.23 6.03 6.61
CA ILE A 87 -13.74 6.29 7.97
C ILE A 87 -14.63 5.62 9.01
N TYR A 88 -15.96 5.74 8.88
CA TYR A 88 -16.92 5.19 9.83
C TYR A 88 -16.86 3.66 9.90
N VAL A 89 -16.92 2.99 8.76
CA VAL A 89 -16.82 1.52 8.68
C VAL A 89 -15.45 1.06 9.18
N GLY A 90 -14.37 1.71 8.76
CA GLY A 90 -13.03 1.41 9.25
C GLY A 90 -12.90 1.53 10.77
N SER A 91 -13.51 2.57 11.36
CA SER A 91 -13.55 2.78 12.82
C SER A 91 -14.37 1.71 13.54
N ARG A 92 -15.49 1.25 12.95
CA ARG A 92 -16.32 0.19 13.55
C ARG A 92 -15.62 -1.18 13.52
N MET A 93 -14.90 -1.48 12.45
CA MET A 93 -14.17 -2.74 12.31
C MET A 93 -12.90 -2.80 13.17
N ASN A 94 -12.13 -1.69 13.25
CA ASN A 94 -10.79 -1.68 13.84
C ASN A 94 -10.65 -0.90 15.16
N GLY A 95 -11.73 -0.25 15.63
CA GLY A 95 -11.66 0.81 16.65
C GLY A 95 -11.12 0.43 18.03
N ARG A 96 -11.01 -0.88 18.36
CA ARG A 96 -10.39 -1.34 19.61
C ARG A 96 -8.86 -1.43 19.55
N TYR A 97 -8.27 -1.51 18.36
CA TYR A 97 -6.85 -1.84 18.17
C TYR A 97 -6.08 -0.81 17.33
N ARG A 98 -6.76 0.05 16.58
CA ARG A 98 -6.13 1.02 15.67
C ARG A 98 -6.94 2.32 15.65
N TYR A 99 -6.35 3.41 16.11
CA TYR A 99 -6.94 4.74 15.93
C TYR A 99 -7.10 5.03 14.44
N SER A 100 -8.28 5.53 14.05
CA SER A 100 -8.75 5.56 12.66
C SER A 100 -7.83 6.31 11.68
N PHE A 101 -7.00 7.23 12.17
CA PHE A 101 -6.12 8.07 11.34
C PHE A 101 -4.63 7.73 11.44
N TRP A 102 -4.18 7.20 12.59
CA TRP A 102 -2.76 6.97 12.86
C TRP A 102 -2.11 5.97 11.90
N GLY A 103 -2.88 4.96 11.50
CA GLY A 103 -2.39 3.97 10.53
C GLY A 103 -2.16 4.57 9.14
N GLU A 104 -2.98 5.53 8.71
CA GLU A 104 -2.83 6.20 7.42
C GLU A 104 -1.56 7.06 7.39
N ILE A 105 -1.30 7.83 8.46
CA ILE A 105 -0.07 8.62 8.60
C ILE A 105 1.16 7.70 8.54
N TYR A 106 1.12 6.61 9.31
CA TYR A 106 2.22 5.65 9.37
C TYR A 106 2.50 5.04 7.99
N ASP A 107 1.46 4.62 7.27
CA ASP A 107 1.60 4.04 5.93
C ASP A 107 2.09 5.09 4.91
N ILE A 108 1.65 6.35 4.99
CA ILE A 108 2.13 7.42 4.08
C ILE A 108 3.63 7.69 4.27
N VAL A 109 4.11 7.80 5.50
CA VAL A 109 5.54 8.01 5.78
C VAL A 109 6.37 6.81 5.29
N LEU A 110 5.83 5.61 5.47
CA LEU A 110 6.48 4.38 5.03
C LEU A 110 6.45 4.22 3.49
N ALA A 111 5.42 4.75 2.81
CA ALA A 111 5.22 4.58 1.37
C ALA A 111 6.41 5.05 0.54
N PHE A 112 6.98 6.22 0.84
CA PHE A 112 8.14 6.76 0.13
C PHE A 112 9.38 5.86 0.23
N HIS A 113 9.53 5.13 1.34
CA HIS A 113 10.65 4.22 1.55
C HIS A 113 10.42 2.85 0.88
N LEU A 114 9.16 2.43 0.76
CA LEU A 114 8.78 1.12 0.22
C LEU A 114 8.50 1.13 -1.29
N VAL A 115 8.18 2.28 -1.88
CA VAL A 115 7.78 2.38 -3.29
C VAL A 115 8.83 1.78 -4.25
N LEU A 116 10.10 2.11 -4.05
CA LEU A 116 11.20 1.61 -4.90
C LEU A 116 11.40 0.09 -4.73
N PRO A 117 11.60 -0.46 -3.51
CA PRO A 117 11.68 -1.90 -3.30
C PRO A 117 10.48 -2.68 -3.87
N THR A 118 9.26 -2.18 -3.66
CA THR A 118 8.03 -2.82 -4.15
C THR A 118 7.97 -2.80 -5.68
N LEU A 119 8.21 -1.64 -6.31
CA LEU A 119 8.17 -1.50 -7.77
C LEU A 119 9.23 -2.36 -8.47
N VAL A 120 10.48 -2.31 -7.98
CA VAL A 120 11.58 -3.11 -8.54
C VAL A 120 11.29 -4.59 -8.41
N THR A 121 10.76 -5.04 -7.28
CA THR A 121 10.41 -6.45 -7.07
C THR A 121 9.22 -6.87 -7.94
N MET A 122 8.27 -5.98 -8.18
CA MET A 122 7.11 -6.26 -9.03
C MET A 122 7.52 -6.49 -10.50
N ILE A 123 8.47 -5.70 -11.00
CA ILE A 123 8.99 -5.81 -12.38
C ILE A 123 10.07 -6.91 -12.48
N PHE A 124 11.01 -6.95 -11.54
CA PHE A 124 12.16 -7.86 -11.51
C PHE A 124 12.21 -8.67 -10.20
N PRO A 125 11.34 -9.67 -10.01
CA PRO A 125 11.18 -10.36 -8.72
C PRO A 125 12.42 -11.14 -8.26
N LYS A 126 13.29 -11.54 -9.20
CA LYS A 126 14.54 -12.27 -8.91
C LYS A 126 15.73 -11.35 -8.61
N ARG A 127 15.61 -10.03 -8.79
CA ARG A 127 16.70 -9.08 -8.53
C ARG A 127 16.66 -8.56 -7.08
N GLY A 128 17.79 -8.67 -6.39
CA GLY A 128 18.08 -7.99 -5.13
C GLY A 128 18.76 -8.88 -4.09
N LYS A 129 19.69 -8.33 -3.32
CA LYS A 129 20.43 -9.03 -2.25
C LYS A 129 19.66 -8.97 -0.94
N PHE A 130 19.66 -10.05 -0.16
CA PHE A 130 19.11 -10.05 1.19
C PHE A 130 20.15 -9.43 2.12
N ASN A 131 20.09 -8.12 2.32
CA ASN A 131 20.97 -7.48 3.30
C ASN A 131 20.41 -7.78 4.68
N VAL A 132 21.07 -8.63 5.46
CA VAL A 132 20.76 -8.84 6.88
C VAL A 132 20.98 -7.52 7.59
N THR A 133 20.07 -7.15 8.48
CA THR A 133 20.20 -5.93 9.29
C THR A 133 21.02 -6.35 10.47
N ASP A 134 22.11 -5.63 10.74
CA ASP A 134 22.78 -5.71 12.02
C ASP A 134 21.73 -5.39 13.09
N LYS A 135 21.30 -6.44 13.78
CA LYS A 135 20.68 -6.29 15.09
C LYS A 135 21.82 -5.75 15.91
N GLY A 136 21.78 -4.45 16.24
CA GLY A 136 22.89 -3.76 16.90
C GLY A 136 23.60 -4.70 17.87
N ALA A 137 24.85 -5.03 17.56
CA ALA A 137 25.75 -5.50 18.59
C ALA A 137 25.84 -4.35 19.60
N ALA A 138 25.79 -4.73 20.88
CA ALA A 138 25.77 -3.90 22.08
C ALA A 138 26.44 -2.53 21.96
#